data_AF-D2EFQ2-F1
#
_entry.id   AF-D2EFQ2-F1
#
_cell.length_a   1.000
_cell.length_b   1.000
_cell.length_c   1.000
_cell.angle_alpha   90.00
_cell.angle_beta   90.00
_cell.angle_gamma   90.00
#
_symmetry.space_group_name_H-M   'P 1'
#
loop_
_entity.id
_entity.type
_entity.pdbx_description
1 polymer ?
#
loop_
_entity_poly.entity_id
_entity_poly.type
_entity_poly.pdbx_seq_one_letter_code
_entity_poly.pdbx_strand_id
1 'polypeptide(L)'
;MINRNGEAINLAIKKRVNLIDTAEVYGTEKIVGGIIKGKENIFIATKVWATHFRYDAVVKACERSLKNLDVKQNKKALNSKY
;
A
#
# COMPACT_ATOMS: atom_id res chain seq x y z
N MET A 1 6.54 18.77 18.80
CA MET A 1 7.22 18.02 17.71
C MET A 1 6.40 18.16 16.44
N ILE A 2 6.98 18.63 15.34
CA ILE A 2 6.29 18.68 14.04
C ILE A 2 6.21 17.24 13.50
N ASN A 3 5.00 16.73 13.30
CA ASN A 3 4.76 15.38 12.78
C ASN A 3 5.04 15.37 11.26
N ARG A 4 6.25 14.96 10.87
CA ARG A 4 6.71 14.90 9.47
C ARG A 4 6.28 13.62 8.72
N ASN A 5 5.39 12.82 9.30
CA ASN A 5 5.00 11.55 8.72
C ASN A 5 4.26 11.77 7.40
N GLY A 6 4.87 11.35 6.29
CA GLY A 6 4.24 11.38 4.97
C GLY A 6 4.53 12.60 4.09
N GLU A 7 5.35 13.57 4.53
CA GLU A 7 5.70 14.75 3.73
C GLU A 7 6.31 14.37 2.38
N ALA A 8 7.20 13.37 2.35
CA ALA A 8 7.82 12.86 1.14
C ALA A 8 6.78 12.32 0.13
N ILE A 9 5.77 11.59 0.62
CA ILE A 9 4.69 11.03 -0.21
C ILE A 9 3.84 12.15 -0.80
N ASN A 10 3.47 13.15 0.03
CA ASN A 10 2.71 14.31 -0.42
C ASN A 10 3.47 15.11 -1.49
N LEU A 11 4.78 15.32 -1.31
CA LEU A 11 5.62 15.99 -2.29
C LEU A 11 5.72 15.19 -3.59
N ALA A 12 5.90 13.87 -3.51
CA ALA A 12 5.95 12.99 -4.68
C ALA A 12 4.64 13.05 -5.49
N ILE A 13 3.49 12.97 -4.83
CA ILE A 13 2.16 13.13 -5.46
C ILE A 13 2.03 14.52 -6.10
N LYS A 14 2.44 15.59 -5.41
CA LYS A 14 2.47 16.96 -5.97
C LYS A 14 3.37 17.07 -7.22
N LYS A 15 4.41 16.24 -7.28
CA LYS A 15 5.33 16.12 -8.43
C LYS A 15 4.86 15.09 -9.48
N ARG A 16 3.61 14.62 -9.39
CA ARG A 16 2.96 13.68 -10.33
C ARG A 16 3.53 12.26 -10.32
N VAL A 17 4.24 11.87 -9.26
CA VAL A 17 4.53 10.45 -9.03
C VAL A 17 3.20 9.75 -8.72
N ASN A 18 2.92 8.68 -9.45
CA ASN A 18 1.70 7.90 -9.31
C ASN A 18 1.93 6.50 -8.72
N LEU A 19 3.16 6.00 -8.69
CA LEU A 19 3.53 4.74 -8.03
C LEU A 19 3.97 5.00 -6.59
N ILE A 20 3.29 4.35 -5.63
CA ILE A 20 3.71 4.29 -4.24
C ILE A 20 3.99 2.82 -3.89
N ASP A 21 5.21 2.53 -3.50
CA ASP A 21 5.67 1.20 -3.12
C ASP A 21 5.91 1.14 -1.60
N THR A 22 5.33 0.14 -0.95
CA THR A 22 5.47 -0.11 0.50
C THR A 22 5.59 -1.61 0.78
N ALA A 23 5.61 -2.00 2.05
CA ALA A 23 5.58 -3.39 2.50
C ALA A 23 4.97 -3.46 3.90
N GLU A 24 4.38 -4.60 4.26
CA GLU A 24 3.80 -4.77 5.60
C GLU A 24 4.84 -4.57 6.71
N VAL A 25 6.10 -4.98 6.45
CA VAL A 25 7.21 -4.90 7.42
C VAL A 25 7.68 -3.47 7.66
N TYR A 26 7.37 -2.52 6.76
CA TYR A 26 7.76 -1.12 6.96
C TYR A 26 6.94 -0.47 8.08
N GLY A 27 5.79 -1.03 8.46
CA GLY A 27 4.92 -0.48 9.50
C GLY A 27 4.24 0.84 9.12
N THR A 28 4.33 1.26 7.85
CA THR A 28 3.85 2.57 7.36
C THR A 28 2.55 2.48 6.56
N GLU A 29 1.99 1.30 6.32
CA GLU A 29 0.80 1.12 5.48
C GLU A 29 -0.39 1.99 5.91
N LYS A 30 -0.65 2.14 7.22
CA LYS A 30 -1.72 3.03 7.72
C LYS A 30 -1.49 4.50 7.38
N ILE A 31 -0.23 4.95 7.42
CA ILE A 31 0.16 6.32 7.06
C ILE A 31 -0.05 6.51 5.56
N VAL A 32 0.44 5.56 4.74
CA VAL A 32 0.26 5.56 3.29
C VAL A 32 -1.23 5.60 2.92
N GLY A 33 -2.03 4.70 3.48
CA GLY A 33 -3.47 4.61 3.25
C GLY A 33 -4.20 5.92 3.54
N GLY A 34 -3.91 6.54 4.68
CA GLY A 34 -4.46 7.86 5.03
C GLY A 34 -4.10 8.96 4.02
N ILE A 35 -2.88 8.95 3.48
CA ILE A 35 -2.43 9.95 2.51
C ILE A 35 -3.08 9.75 1.14
N ILE A 36 -3.22 8.50 0.69
CA ILE A 36 -3.76 8.20 -0.66
C ILE A 36 -5.29 8.20 -0.71
N LYS A 37 -5.97 8.23 0.44
CA LYS A 37 -7.42 8.21 0.52
C LYS A 37 -8.05 9.34 -0.33
N GLY A 38 -8.99 8.95 -1.18
CA GLY A 38 -9.71 9.85 -2.09
C GLY A 38 -8.88 10.42 -3.25
N LYS A 39 -7.64 9.97 -3.45
CA LYS A 39 -6.82 10.37 -4.59
C LYS A 39 -7.06 9.44 -5.77
N GLU A 40 -7.22 10.03 -6.94
CA GLU A 40 -7.32 9.31 -8.21
C GLU A 40 -5.92 9.07 -8.80
N ASN A 41 -5.82 8.11 -9.74
CA ASN A 41 -4.61 7.81 -10.49
C ASN A 41 -3.37 7.44 -9.64
N ILE A 42 -3.57 6.85 -8.46
CA ILE A 42 -2.50 6.26 -7.65
C ILE A 42 -2.44 4.75 -7.91
N PHE A 43 -1.26 4.26 -8.25
CA PHE A 43 -0.93 2.84 -8.27
C PHE A 43 -0.15 2.51 -7.01
N ILE A 44 -0.64 1.55 -6.22
CA ILE A 44 -0.01 1.14 -4.97
C ILE A 44 0.42 -0.32 -5.01
N ALA A 45 1.65 -0.58 -4.55
CA ALA A 45 2.17 -1.92 -4.33
C ALA A 45 2.56 -2.10 -2.86
N THR A 46 2.25 -3.27 -2.30
CA THR A 46 2.72 -3.72 -0.98
C THR A 46 3.23 -5.15 -1.08
N LYS A 47 4.02 -5.57 -0.10
CA LYS A 47 4.77 -6.83 -0.11
C LYS A 47 4.50 -7.59 1.17
N VAL A 48 4.28 -8.89 1.03
CA VAL A 48 4.23 -9.84 2.14
C VAL A 48 5.66 -10.10 2.62
N TRP A 49 5.85 -10.11 3.93
CA TRP A 49 7.11 -10.38 4.58
C TRP A 49 7.39 -11.89 4.65
N ALA A 50 8.67 -12.27 4.60
CA ALA A 50 9.08 -13.67 4.49
C ALA A 50 8.52 -14.59 5.60
N THR A 51 8.26 -14.06 6.80
CA THR A 51 7.66 -14.83 7.89
C THR A 51 6.20 -15.22 7.66
N HIS A 52 5.54 -14.65 6.65
CA HIS A 52 4.15 -14.92 6.29
C HIS A 52 3.99 -15.74 4.99
N PHE A 53 5.03 -16.43 4.48
CA PHE A 53 4.95 -17.18 3.22
C PHE A 53 4.19 -18.52 3.27
N ARG A 54 3.68 -18.95 4.43
CA ARG A 54 2.74 -20.08 4.50
C ARG A 54 1.40 -19.66 3.87
N TYR A 55 0.72 -20.57 3.17
CA TYR A 55 -0.52 -20.29 2.43
C TYR A 55 -1.52 -19.39 3.20
N ASP A 56 -1.99 -19.85 4.37
CA ASP A 56 -2.95 -19.08 5.18
C ASP A 56 -2.37 -17.77 5.71
N ALA A 57 -1.06 -17.72 5.95
CA ALA A 57 -0.38 -16.52 6.44
C ALA A 57 -0.27 -15.46 5.34
N VAL A 58 -0.05 -15.86 4.08
CA VAL A 58 -0.04 -14.96 2.92
C VAL A 58 -1.43 -14.32 2.77
N VAL A 59 -2.49 -15.12 2.81
CA VAL A 59 -3.87 -14.61 2.70
C VAL A 59 -4.15 -13.59 3.80
N LYS A 60 -3.85 -13.93 5.06
CA LYS A 60 -4.03 -13.01 6.21
C LYS A 60 -3.16 -11.76 6.11
N ALA A 61 -1.96 -11.86 5.54
CA ALA A 61 -1.07 -10.71 5.32
C ALA A 61 -1.66 -9.76 4.27
N CYS A 62 -2.10 -10.30 3.13
CA CYS A 62 -2.79 -9.53 2.10
C CYS A 62 -4.03 -8.82 2.64
N GLU A 63 -4.87 -9.50 3.42
CA GLU A 63 -6.06 -8.91 4.05
C GLU A 63 -5.73 -7.77 5.02
N ARG A 64 -4.69 -7.94 5.86
CA ARG A 64 -4.21 -6.86 6.73
C ARG A 64 -3.70 -5.67 5.93
N SER A 65 -2.91 -5.90 4.90
CA SER A 65 -2.37 -4.83 4.06
C SER A 65 -3.48 -4.04 3.36
N LEU A 66 -4.48 -4.73 2.78
CA LEU A 66 -5.67 -4.08 2.20
C LEU A 66 -6.40 -3.21 3.23
N LYS A 67 -6.59 -3.72 4.46
CA LYS A 67 -7.21 -2.99 5.56
C LYS A 67 -6.38 -1.78 6.00
N ASN A 68 -5.06 -1.93 6.14
CA ASN A 68 -4.17 -0.85 6.56
C ASN A 68 -4.09 0.26 5.52
N LEU A 69 -4.04 -0.11 4.24
CA LEU A 69 -3.98 0.83 3.12
C LEU A 69 -5.35 1.47 2.80
N ASP A 70 -6.44 0.99 3.40
CA ASP A 70 -7.82 1.41 3.10
C ASP A 70 -8.17 1.31 1.61
N VAL A 71 -7.72 0.22 0.97
CA VAL A 71 -7.96 -0.08 -0.45
C VAL A 71 -8.61 -1.44 -0.64
N LYS A 72 -9.26 -1.62 -1.79
CA LYS A 72 -9.84 -2.90 -2.20
C LYS A 72 -8.95 -3.56 -3.23
N GLN A 73 -8.95 -4.89 -3.24
CA GLN A 73 -8.21 -5.67 -4.22
C GLN A 73 -8.62 -5.28 -5.64
N ASN A 74 -7.64 -4.92 -6.48
CA ASN A 74 -7.88 -4.64 -7.88
C ASN A 74 -8.06 -5.96 -8.65
N LYS A 75 -9.32 -6.34 -8.89
CA LYS A 75 -9.66 -7.56 -9.65
C LYS A 75 -9.15 -7.54 -11.09
N LYS A 76 -8.89 -6.36 -11.69
CA LYS A 76 -8.33 -6.26 -13.05
C LYS A 76 -6.83 -6.59 -13.10
N ALA A 77 -6.08 -6.28 -12.04
CA ALA A 77 -4.67 -6.62 -11.95
C ALA A 77 -4.45 -8.14 -11.84
N LEU A 78 -5.39 -8.86 -11.23
CA LEU A 78 -5.37 -10.32 -11.15
C LEU A 78 -5.63 -11.01 -12.50
N ASN A 79 -6.41 -10.36 -13.38
CA ASN A 79 -6.76 -10.90 -14.71
C ASN A 79 -5.81 -10.40 -15.81
N SER A 80 -4.82 -9.58 -15.44
CA SER A 80 -3.70 -9.18 -16.28
C SER A 80 -2.70 -10.34 -16.30
N LYS A 81 -3.08 -11.37 -17.05
CA LYS A 81 -2.49 -12.69 -17.27
C LYS A 81 -1.02 -12.86 -16.90
N TYR A 82 -0.59 -13.93 -16.22
CA TYR A 82 -0.99 -15.35 -16.35
C TYR A 82 -2.47 -15.69 -16.40
#